data_AF-A0A913X8C7-F1
#
_entry.id   AF-A0A913X8C7-F1
#
_cell.length_a   1.000
_cell.length_b   1.000
_cell.length_c   1.000
_cell.angle_alpha   90.00
_cell.angle_beta   90.00
_cell.angle_gamma   90.00
#
_symmetry.space_group_name_H-M   'P 1'
#
loop_
_entity.id
_entity.type
_entity.pdbx_description
1 polymer ?
#
loop_
_entity_poly.entity_id
_entity_poly.type
_entity_poly.pdbx_seq_one_letter_code
_entity_poly.pdbx_strand_id
1 'polypeptide(L)'
;MAGIKTKKGAAVFEKLKKKHEEDLGKRKLVDDVLIHIRDQKVCQAWLQRQALLECGKSLAPIPLPSLGRRPAARLDLNGTPGVELLSLEERELCSSIRLLPQDYLNYKTTFIKENEKYGELRLAQARSLIRIDVNKTRKMYNFFVDKGWVLKPED
;
A
#
# COMPACT_ATOMS: atom_id res chain seq x y z
N MET A 1 -1.38 -26.61 29.95
CA MET A 1 -0.96 -26.80 28.54
C MET A 1 -1.90 -27.78 27.86
N ALA A 2 -2.77 -27.31 26.97
CA ALA A 2 -3.73 -28.15 26.25
C ALA A 2 -3.12 -28.55 24.90
N GLY A 3 -2.74 -29.81 24.77
CA GLY A 3 -2.29 -30.44 23.51
C GLY A 3 -3.13 -31.68 23.23
N ILE A 4 -3.01 -32.24 22.02
CA ILE A 4 -3.74 -33.45 21.61
C ILE A 4 -3.24 -34.64 22.44
N LYS A 5 -4.07 -35.17 23.33
CA LYS A 5 -3.68 -36.23 24.28
C LYS A 5 -4.01 -37.66 23.83
N THR A 6 -4.73 -37.82 22.70
CA THR A 6 -5.24 -39.13 22.25
C THR A 6 -4.84 -39.43 20.81
N LYS A 7 -4.54 -40.71 20.51
CA LYS A 7 -4.18 -41.16 19.14
C LYS A 7 -5.29 -40.88 18.12
N LYS A 8 -6.56 -41.02 18.53
CA LYS A 8 -7.72 -40.65 17.69
C LYS A 8 -7.77 -39.14 17.43
N GLY A 9 -7.45 -38.32 18.43
CA GLY A 9 -7.35 -36.86 18.27
C GLY A 9 -6.23 -36.44 17.32
N ALA A 10 -5.10 -37.15 17.32
CA ALA A 10 -3.98 -36.89 16.41
C ALA A 10 -4.38 -37.13 14.95
N ALA A 11 -5.07 -38.24 14.66
CA ALA A 11 -5.55 -38.55 13.32
C ALA A 11 -6.59 -37.54 12.79
N VAL A 12 -7.47 -37.02 13.67
CA VAL A 12 -8.42 -35.96 13.31
C VAL A 12 -7.70 -34.65 13.03
N PHE A 13 -6.71 -34.29 13.84
CA PHE A 13 -5.91 -33.08 13.65
C PHE A 13 -5.14 -33.11 12.33
N GLU A 14 -4.51 -34.23 11.96
CA GLU A 14 -3.81 -34.33 10.68
C GLU A 14 -4.75 -34.17 9.49
N LYS A 15 -5.94 -34.78 9.53
CA LYS A 15 -6.96 -34.59 8.48
C LYS A 15 -7.41 -33.14 8.38
N LEU A 16 -7.67 -32.48 9.52
CA LEU A 16 -8.08 -31.08 9.55
C LEU A 16 -6.95 -30.14 9.10
N LYS A 17 -5.71 -30.43 9.49
CA LYS A 17 -4.52 -29.68 9.08
C LYS A 17 -4.32 -29.76 7.56
N LYS A 18 -4.39 -30.97 6.99
CA LYS A 18 -4.30 -31.17 5.54
C LYS A 18 -5.40 -30.41 4.79
N LYS A 19 -6.65 -30.50 5.27
CA LYS A 19 -7.77 -29.75 4.69
C LYS A 19 -7.57 -28.23 4.77
N HIS A 20 -7.05 -27.73 5.90
CA HIS A 20 -6.75 -26.32 6.08
C HIS A 20 -5.62 -25.84 5.15
N GLU A 21 -4.57 -26.65 4.94
CA GLU A 21 -3.49 -26.37 3.99
C GLU A 21 -4.01 -26.33 2.55
N GLU A 22 -4.90 -27.26 2.16
CA GLU A 22 -5.56 -27.26 0.86
C GLU A 22 -6.45 -26.02 0.65
N ASP A 23 -7.26 -25.66 1.65
CA ASP A 23 -8.14 -24.49 1.60
C ASP A 23 -7.33 -23.17 1.56
N LEU A 24 -6.21 -23.12 2.30
CA LEU A 24 -5.27 -21.99 2.23
C LEU A 24 -4.62 -21.89 0.85
N GLY A 25 -4.25 -23.03 0.25
CA GLY A 25 -3.72 -23.10 -1.11
C GLY A 25 -4.70 -22.57 -2.16
N LYS A 26 -5.97 -22.98 -2.09
CA LYS A 26 -7.04 -22.49 -2.96
C LYS A 26 -7.27 -20.99 -2.81
N ARG A 27 -7.30 -20.48 -1.57
CA ARG A 27 -7.47 -19.03 -1.30
C ARG A 27 -6.32 -18.21 -1.89
N LYS A 28 -5.07 -18.67 -1.77
CA LYS A 28 -3.91 -18.02 -2.38
C LYS A 28 -4.02 -17.94 -3.90
N LEU A 29 -4.45 -19.01 -4.54
CA LEU A 29 -4.67 -19.04 -5.99
C LEU A 29 -5.76 -18.06 -6.43
N VAL A 30 -6.86 -17.98 -5.69
CA VAL A 30 -7.96 -17.03 -5.95
C VAL A 30 -7.50 -15.59 -5.75
N ASP A 31 -6.74 -15.31 -4.68
CA ASP A 31 -6.17 -13.98 -4.41
C ASP A 31 -5.21 -13.54 -5.52
N ASP A 32 -4.33 -14.46 -5.95
CA ASP A 32 -3.47 -14.26 -7.13
C ASP A 32 -4.34 -13.93 -8.36
N VAL A 33 -5.34 -14.73 -8.71
CA VAL A 33 -6.20 -14.46 -9.90
C VAL A 33 -6.91 -13.11 -9.80
N LEU A 34 -7.45 -12.78 -8.62
CA LEU A 34 -8.21 -11.56 -8.38
C LEU A 34 -7.39 -10.29 -8.62
N ILE A 35 -6.09 -10.32 -8.34
CA ILE A 35 -5.15 -9.21 -8.62
C ILE A 35 -5.02 -8.93 -10.11
N HIS A 36 -5.17 -9.94 -10.97
CA HIS A 36 -4.93 -9.81 -12.41
C HIS A 36 -6.22 -9.49 -13.22
N ILE A 37 -7.42 -9.72 -12.65
CA ILE A 37 -8.73 -9.56 -13.34
C ILE A 37 -8.98 -8.15 -13.90
N ARG A 38 -8.42 -7.09 -13.30
CA ARG A 38 -8.65 -5.71 -13.77
C ARG A 38 -7.82 -5.30 -14.98
N ASP A 39 -6.84 -6.11 -15.42
CA ASP A 39 -5.86 -5.69 -16.41
C ASP A 39 -5.71 -6.75 -17.52
N GLN A 40 -6.28 -6.48 -18.70
CA GLN A 40 -6.48 -7.46 -19.80
C GLN A 40 -5.18 -8.16 -20.23
N LYS A 41 -4.06 -7.43 -20.29
CA LYS A 41 -2.74 -7.98 -20.68
C LYS A 41 -2.17 -8.92 -19.62
N VAL A 42 -2.48 -8.65 -18.37
CA VAL A 42 -1.99 -9.39 -17.22
C VAL A 42 -2.80 -10.68 -17.04
N CYS A 43 -4.12 -10.62 -17.26
CA CYS A 43 -4.97 -11.81 -17.40
C CYS A 43 -4.47 -12.74 -18.50
N GLN A 44 -4.13 -12.20 -19.68
CA GLN A 44 -3.60 -13.00 -20.79
C GLN A 44 -2.28 -13.69 -20.42
N ALA A 45 -1.35 -12.98 -19.80
CA ALA A 45 -0.08 -13.58 -19.35
C ALA A 45 -0.28 -14.68 -18.29
N TRP A 46 -1.25 -14.53 -17.38
CA TRP A 46 -1.58 -15.55 -16.38
C TRP A 46 -2.27 -16.76 -17.00
N LEU A 47 -3.22 -16.57 -17.92
CA LEU A 47 -3.89 -17.65 -18.64
C LEU A 47 -2.90 -18.44 -19.51
N GLN A 48 -1.98 -17.75 -20.18
CA GLN A 48 -0.92 -18.38 -20.95
C GLN A 48 0.01 -19.21 -20.06
N ARG A 49 0.31 -18.75 -18.84
CA ARG A 49 1.04 -19.52 -17.83
C ARG A 49 0.31 -20.81 -17.42
N GLN A 50 -0.99 -20.74 -17.16
CA GLN A 50 -1.77 -21.93 -16.79
C GLN A 50 -1.81 -22.96 -17.92
N ALA A 51 -2.01 -22.51 -19.17
CA ALA A 51 -2.00 -23.39 -20.33
C ALA A 51 -0.64 -24.12 -20.51
N LEU A 52 0.47 -23.46 -20.18
CA LEU A 52 1.81 -24.07 -20.23
C LEU A 52 2.03 -25.10 -19.11
N LEU A 53 1.50 -24.85 -17.91
CA LEU A 53 1.58 -25.78 -16.77
C LEU A 53 0.74 -27.05 -17.02
N GLU A 54 -0.47 -26.91 -17.57
CA GLU A 54 -1.37 -28.03 -17.90
C GLU A 54 -0.82 -28.89 -19.07
N CYS A 55 -0.01 -28.31 -19.97
CA CYS A 55 0.58 -29.03 -21.10
C CYS A 55 1.79 -29.91 -20.72
N GLY A 56 2.24 -29.90 -19.45
CA GLY A 56 3.27 -30.83 -18.95
C GLY A 56 4.67 -30.65 -19.55
N LYS A 57 4.95 -29.51 -20.22
CA LYS A 57 6.26 -29.22 -20.82
C LYS A 57 7.14 -28.45 -19.83
N SER A 58 7.76 -29.19 -18.92
CA SER A 58 8.85 -28.68 -18.08
C SER A 58 10.11 -28.49 -18.94
N LEU A 59 10.39 -27.28 -19.41
CA LEU A 59 11.71 -26.89 -19.91
C LEU A 59 12.02 -25.43 -19.53
N ALA A 60 13.03 -25.30 -18.67
CA ALA A 60 13.69 -24.11 -18.15
C ALA A 60 12.87 -23.19 -17.21
N PRO A 61 13.44 -22.74 -16.07
CA PRO A 61 12.95 -21.58 -15.35
C PRO A 61 13.12 -20.37 -16.26
N ILE A 62 12.04 -19.94 -16.92
CA ILE A 62 12.03 -18.66 -17.62
C ILE A 62 12.29 -17.60 -16.54
N PRO A 63 13.24 -16.65 -16.74
CA PRO A 63 13.46 -15.58 -15.79
C PRO A 63 12.14 -14.82 -15.64
N LEU A 64 11.50 -15.00 -14.48
CA LEU A 64 10.38 -14.18 -14.07
C LEU A 64 10.91 -12.74 -14.09
N PRO A 65 10.30 -11.78 -14.82
CA PRO A 65 10.46 -10.41 -14.42
C PRO A 65 9.98 -10.39 -12.97
N SER A 66 10.83 -9.98 -12.04
CA SER A 66 10.41 -9.86 -10.65
C SER A 66 9.16 -9.00 -10.67
N LEU A 67 8.01 -9.60 -10.40
CA LEU A 67 6.81 -8.85 -10.07
C LEU A 67 7.09 -8.29 -8.68
N GLY A 68 7.98 -7.29 -8.64
CA GLY A 68 8.16 -6.43 -7.50
C GLY A 68 6.78 -6.00 -7.03
N ARG A 69 6.60 -5.91 -5.71
CA ARG A 69 5.34 -5.41 -5.13
C ARG A 69 4.87 -4.23 -5.96
N ARG A 70 3.74 -4.40 -6.66
CA ARG A 70 3.19 -3.33 -7.47
C ARG A 70 2.99 -2.14 -6.55
N PRO A 71 3.40 -0.92 -6.96
CA PRO A 71 3.12 0.27 -6.19
C PRO A 71 1.61 0.30 -5.98
N ALA A 72 1.23 0.35 -4.72
CA ALA A 72 -0.13 0.10 -4.33
C ALA A 72 -1.03 1.18 -4.98
N ALA A 73 -2.17 0.77 -5.55
CA ALA A 73 -3.04 1.61 -6.38
C ALA A 73 -3.32 3.00 -5.78
N ARG A 74 -3.44 4.03 -6.62
CA ARG A 74 -3.74 5.40 -6.15
C ARG A 74 -5.03 5.40 -5.32
N LEU A 75 -5.07 6.19 -4.25
CA LEU A 75 -6.28 6.29 -3.43
C LEU A 75 -7.30 7.14 -4.19
N ASP A 76 -8.45 6.55 -4.50
CA ASP A 76 -9.59 7.27 -5.05
C ASP A 76 -10.22 8.11 -3.94
N LEU A 77 -10.13 9.44 -4.08
CA LEU A 77 -10.62 10.39 -3.07
C LEU A 77 -12.08 10.80 -3.29
N ASN A 78 -12.67 10.45 -4.44
CA ASN A 78 -14.03 10.84 -4.81
C ASN A 78 -15.06 10.34 -3.78
N GLY A 79 -15.80 11.26 -3.15
CA GLY A 79 -16.84 10.96 -2.15
C GLY A 79 -16.41 11.07 -0.68
N THR A 80 -15.16 11.46 -0.39
CA THR A 80 -14.74 11.75 0.99
C THR A 80 -15.06 13.20 1.39
N PRO A 81 -15.54 13.46 2.63
CA PRO A 81 -15.86 14.80 3.07
C PRO A 81 -14.60 15.68 3.15
N GLY A 82 -14.63 16.86 2.54
CA GLY A 82 -13.51 17.82 2.52
C GLY A 82 -12.67 17.83 1.23
N VAL A 83 -12.98 17.00 0.24
CA VAL A 83 -12.33 17.05 -1.10
C VAL A 83 -12.65 18.34 -1.85
N GLU A 84 -13.81 18.94 -1.59
CA GLU A 84 -14.25 20.19 -2.21
C GLU A 84 -13.43 21.40 -1.75
N LEU A 85 -12.79 21.32 -0.58
CA LEU A 85 -11.94 22.36 -0.02
C LEU A 85 -10.49 22.27 -0.53
N LEU A 86 -10.14 21.20 -1.25
CA LEU A 86 -8.79 20.96 -1.76
C LEU A 86 -8.66 21.41 -3.21
N SER A 87 -7.56 22.11 -3.51
CA SER A 87 -7.14 22.38 -4.89
C SER A 87 -6.84 21.09 -5.65
N LEU A 88 -6.89 21.15 -6.98
CA LEU A 88 -6.55 20.02 -7.86
C LEU A 88 -5.18 19.41 -7.52
N GLU A 89 -4.19 20.26 -7.27
CA GLU A 89 -2.84 19.81 -6.92
C GLU A 89 -2.78 19.13 -5.54
N GLU A 90 -3.53 19.64 -4.56
CA GLU A 90 -3.60 19.05 -3.22
C GLU A 90 -4.31 17.68 -3.27
N ARG A 91 -5.31 17.55 -4.14
CA ARG A 91 -6.02 16.29 -4.40
C ARG A 91 -5.10 15.25 -5.03
N GLU A 92 -4.28 15.65 -6.00
CA GLU A 92 -3.26 14.79 -6.59
C GLU A 92 -2.23 14.34 -5.55
N LEU A 93 -1.75 15.27 -4.72
CA LEU A 93 -0.84 14.95 -3.63
C LEU A 93 -1.47 13.91 -2.70
N CYS A 94 -2.68 14.17 -2.18
CA CYS A 94 -3.40 13.28 -1.27
C CYS A 94 -3.64 11.88 -1.87
N SER A 95 -3.97 11.80 -3.16
CA SER A 95 -4.15 10.53 -3.87
C SER A 95 -2.84 9.76 -3.98
N SER A 96 -1.73 10.46 -4.23
CA SER A 96 -0.39 9.86 -4.35
C SER A 96 0.17 9.35 -3.03
N ILE A 97 -0.04 10.09 -1.93
CA ILE A 97 0.46 9.73 -0.58
C ILE A 97 -0.55 8.88 0.21
N ARG A 98 -1.75 8.67 -0.34
CA ARG A 98 -2.86 7.93 0.26
C ARG A 98 -3.18 8.47 1.65
N LEU A 99 -3.53 9.74 1.70
CA LEU A 99 -3.93 10.42 2.91
C LEU A 99 -5.35 10.95 2.75
N LEU A 100 -6.12 10.93 3.83
CA LEU A 100 -7.46 11.48 3.84
C LEU A 100 -7.40 13.01 3.76
N PRO A 101 -8.31 13.65 3.01
CA PRO A 101 -8.41 15.11 2.93
C PRO A 101 -8.47 15.81 4.29
N GLN A 102 -9.24 15.25 5.23
CA GLN A 102 -9.38 15.78 6.59
C GLN A 102 -8.05 15.83 7.34
N ASP A 103 -7.30 14.73 7.30
CA ASP A 103 -5.98 14.65 7.94
C ASP A 103 -5.00 15.61 7.28
N TYR A 104 -5.03 15.72 5.95
CA TYR A 104 -4.17 16.65 5.21
C TYR A 104 -4.39 18.10 5.65
N LEU A 105 -5.65 18.52 5.78
CA LEU A 105 -5.98 19.87 6.24
C LEU A 105 -5.45 20.11 7.67
N ASN A 106 -5.60 19.15 8.57
CA ASN A 106 -5.05 19.25 9.92
C ASN A 106 -3.52 19.41 9.89
N TYR A 107 -2.81 18.60 9.10
CA TYR A 107 -1.36 18.72 8.99
C TYR A 107 -0.93 20.03 8.34
N LYS A 108 -1.61 20.47 7.29
CA LYS A 108 -1.35 21.77 6.64
C LYS A 108 -1.42 22.91 7.66
N THR A 109 -2.48 22.98 8.47
CA THR A 109 -2.57 24.02 9.51
C THR A 109 -1.47 23.89 10.57
N THR A 110 -1.08 22.66 10.91
CA THR A 110 0.00 22.43 11.90
C THR A 110 1.35 22.90 11.37
N PHE A 111 1.66 22.62 10.10
CA PHE A 111 2.90 23.06 9.46
C PHE A 111 2.99 24.59 9.34
N ILE A 112 1.89 25.24 8.96
CA ILE A 112 1.84 26.70 8.85
C ILE A 112 2.04 27.34 10.22
N LYS A 113 1.34 26.87 11.26
CA LYS A 113 1.49 27.38 12.63
C LYS A 113 2.91 27.22 13.17
N GLU A 114 3.55 26.09 12.89
CA GLU A 114 4.94 25.86 13.31
C GLU A 114 5.91 26.79 12.56
N ASN A 115 5.69 26.98 11.25
CA ASN A 115 6.49 27.91 10.45
C ASN A 115 6.30 29.38 10.89
N GLU A 116 5.08 29.79 11.24
CA GLU A 116 4.80 31.12 11.79
C GLU A 116 5.47 31.33 13.16
N LYS A 117 5.57 30.26 13.97
CA LYS A 117 6.17 30.33 15.30
C LYS A 117 7.70 30.44 15.26
N TYR A 118 8.37 29.70 14.38
CA TYR A 118 9.84 29.66 14.33
C TYR A 118 10.44 30.45 13.17
N GLY A 119 9.65 30.88 12.19
CA GLY A 119 10.09 31.54 10.96
C GLY A 119 10.71 30.60 9.93
N GLU A 120 11.24 29.46 10.37
CA GLU A 120 11.78 28.37 9.55
C GLU A 120 11.24 27.02 10.01
N LEU A 121 11.10 26.07 9.08
CA LEU A 121 10.75 24.70 9.43
C LEU A 121 11.71 23.72 8.77
N ARG A 122 12.45 22.96 9.58
CA ARG A 122 13.32 21.87 9.08
C ARG A 122 12.50 20.62 8.82
N LEU A 123 12.93 19.82 7.85
CA LEU A 123 12.34 18.51 7.58
C LEU A 123 12.37 17.58 8.82
N ALA A 124 13.40 17.69 9.65
CA ALA A 124 13.50 16.93 10.90
C ALA A 124 12.39 17.31 11.89
N GLN A 125 12.15 18.62 12.07
CA GLN A 125 11.08 19.14 12.94
C GLN A 125 9.69 18.75 12.40
N ALA A 126 9.47 18.90 11.10
CA ALA A 126 8.25 18.45 10.43
C ALA A 126 7.96 16.96 10.69
N ARG A 127 8.98 16.10 10.72
CA ARG A 127 8.84 14.66 11.01
C ARG A 127 8.52 14.36 12.47
N SER A 128 9.02 15.14 13.41
CA SER A 128 8.63 15.01 14.83
C SER A 128 7.24 15.59 15.10
N LEU A 129 6.83 16.60 14.34
CA LEU A 129 5.57 17.32 14.52
C LEU A 129 4.35 16.44 14.19
N ILE A 130 4.44 15.68 13.09
CA ILE A 130 3.36 14.79 12.66
C ILE A 130 3.76 13.32 12.80
N ARG A 131 2.96 12.55 13.55
CA ARG A 131 3.21 11.12 13.83
C ARG A 131 2.79 10.22 12.66
N ILE A 132 3.35 10.47 11.48
CA ILE A 132 3.05 9.72 10.23
C ILE A 132 4.35 9.16 9.62
N ASP A 133 4.21 8.40 8.54
CA ASP A 133 5.32 7.86 7.77
C ASP A 133 6.22 8.97 7.23
N VAL A 134 7.52 8.79 7.48
CA VAL A 134 8.61 9.66 7.09
C VAL A 134 8.57 10.10 5.62
N ASN A 135 8.28 9.15 4.71
CA ASN A 135 8.33 9.40 3.28
C ASN A 135 7.14 10.25 2.83
N LYS A 136 5.98 10.07 3.47
CA LYS A 136 4.80 10.92 3.24
C LYS A 136 5.06 12.35 3.69
N THR A 137 5.61 12.52 4.89
CA THR A 137 5.98 13.83 5.44
C THR A 137 6.96 14.55 4.52
N ARG A 138 7.96 13.85 3.96
CA ARG A 138 8.89 14.44 3.00
C ARG A 138 8.19 14.97 1.75
N LYS A 139 7.26 14.20 1.17
CA LYS A 139 6.50 14.64 -0.01
C LYS A 139 5.64 15.87 0.29
N MET A 140 4.97 15.89 1.44
CA MET A 140 4.18 17.06 1.86
C MET A 140 5.07 18.29 2.10
N TYR A 141 6.18 18.12 2.81
CA TYR A 141 7.10 19.22 3.09
C TYR A 141 7.62 19.85 1.80
N ASN A 142 8.08 19.03 0.85
CA ASN A 142 8.54 19.53 -0.45
C ASN A 142 7.44 20.32 -1.18
N PHE A 143 6.20 19.84 -1.14
CA PHE A 143 5.06 20.55 -1.74
C PHE A 143 4.77 21.88 -1.04
N PHE A 144 4.85 21.95 0.29
CA PHE A 144 4.64 23.19 1.04
C PHE A 144 5.76 24.21 0.82
N VAL A 145 7.00 23.75 0.65
CA VAL A 145 8.13 24.61 0.29
C VAL A 145 7.96 25.15 -1.14
N ASP A 146 7.56 24.30 -2.09
CA ASP A 146 7.28 24.71 -3.48
C ASP A 146 6.16 25.76 -3.56
N LYS A 147 5.11 25.62 -2.73
CA LYS A 147 4.03 26.61 -2.59
C LYS A 147 4.40 27.85 -1.79
N GLY A 148 5.58 27.89 -1.17
CA GLY A 148 6.02 29.01 -0.33
C GLY A 148 5.26 29.14 1.00
N TRP A 149 4.54 28.10 1.44
CA TRP A 149 3.86 28.10 2.75
C TRP A 149 4.82 27.83 3.91
N VAL A 150 5.94 27.19 3.61
CA VAL A 150 6.97 26.83 4.57
C VAL A 150 8.30 27.33 4.05
N LEU A 151 9.05 28.03 4.89
CA LEU A 151 10.40 28.48 4.57
C LEU A 151 11.38 27.38 4.97
N LYS A 152 12.18 26.97 4.00
CA LYS A 152 13.33 26.10 4.26
C LYS A 152 14.43 26.98 4.86
N PRO A 153 15.06 26.59 5.98
CA PRO A 153 16.26 27.27 6.42
C PRO A 153 17.33 27.16 5.34
N GLU A 154 17.89 28.31 4.96
CA GLU A 154 19.13 28.39 4.21
C GLU A 154 20.25 27.99 5.18
N ASP A 155 20.93 26.88 4.89
CA ASP A 155 22.14 26.46 5.62
C ASP A 155 23.34 27.26 5.10
#